data_AF-A0A2Z6QH93-F1
#
_entry.id   AF-A0A2Z6QH93-F1
#
_cell.length_a   1.000
_cell.length_b   1.000
_cell.length_c   1.000
_cell.angle_alpha   90.00
_cell.angle_beta   90.00
_cell.angle_gamma   90.00
#
_symmetry.space_group_name_H-M   'P 1'
#
loop_
_entity.id
_entity.type
_entity.pdbx_description
1 polymer ?
#
loop_
_entity_poly.entity_id
_entity_poly.type
_entity_poly.pdbx_seq_one_letter_code
_entity_poly.pdbx_strand_id
1 'polypeptide(L)'
;MSSILYKNQRILGQKIIYDPDEFKIMLEIEDADLIVSLCYFLASINNKYINGIKADIGSYLESSGASVSSIDILANIGLSVSQRTVNRQKTIIAENHQETVNSYCLQNIENIFILNIDDYHNIHQRNQPTLLKTHNIDHFVTILLNSNSSIPKIPFYLSNNISIHNPKSIDFELIINYINVNFIDKLGKSYYQQAG
;
A
#
# COMPACT_ATOMS: atom_id res chain seq x y z
N MET A 1 14.36 -27.24 -8.09
CA MET A 1 14.41 -27.44 -6.62
C MET A 1 13.23 -28.26 -6.09
N SER A 2 11.97 -27.78 -6.17
CA SER A 2 10.81 -28.45 -5.58
C SER A 2 10.56 -29.86 -6.12
N SER A 3 10.75 -30.09 -7.42
CA SER A 3 10.65 -31.41 -8.06
C SER A 3 11.69 -32.41 -7.52
N ILE A 4 12.93 -31.96 -7.34
CA ILE A 4 14.03 -32.79 -6.83
C ILE A 4 13.77 -33.16 -5.36
N LEU A 5 13.40 -32.18 -4.53
CA LEU A 5 13.05 -32.41 -3.13
C LEU A 5 11.83 -33.34 -2.99
N TYR A 6 10.82 -33.16 -3.83
CA TYR A 6 9.63 -34.02 -3.87
C TYR A 6 9.99 -35.45 -4.24
N LYS A 7 10.78 -35.65 -5.31
CA LYS A 7 11.25 -36.98 -5.72
C LYS A 7 12.05 -37.64 -4.60
N ASN A 8 12.95 -36.89 -3.95
CA ASN A 8 13.79 -37.46 -2.90
C ASN A 8 12.96 -37.94 -1.68
N GLN A 9 11.99 -37.14 -1.24
CA GLN A 9 11.16 -37.48 -0.07
C GLN A 9 10.02 -38.46 -0.38
N ARG A 10 9.32 -38.28 -1.49
CA ARG A 10 8.06 -38.99 -1.80
C ARG A 10 8.24 -40.19 -2.70
N ILE A 11 9.23 -40.16 -3.59
CA ILE A 11 9.49 -41.26 -4.53
C ILE A 11 10.58 -42.18 -3.97
N LEU A 12 11.70 -41.61 -3.54
CA LEU A 12 12.84 -42.38 -3.00
C LEU A 12 12.69 -42.70 -1.50
N GLY A 13 11.76 -42.05 -0.80
CA GLY A 13 11.49 -42.29 0.62
C GLY A 13 12.64 -41.87 1.55
N GLN A 14 13.57 -41.03 1.07
CA GLN A 14 14.70 -40.57 1.87
C GLN A 14 14.23 -39.52 2.89
N LYS A 15 14.91 -39.49 4.05
CA LYS A 15 14.66 -38.46 5.07
C LYS A 15 15.09 -37.09 4.58
N ILE A 16 14.55 -36.05 5.22
CA ILE A 16 15.00 -34.68 5.02
C ILE A 16 16.50 -34.62 5.33
N ILE A 17 17.29 -34.15 4.36
CA ILE A 17 18.73 -33.92 4.50
C ILE A 17 18.91 -32.56 5.18
N TYR A 18 19.54 -32.56 6.35
CA TYR A 18 19.87 -31.35 7.11
C TYR A 18 21.34 -30.97 7.01
N ASP A 19 22.19 -31.91 6.61
CA ASP A 19 23.60 -31.66 6.41
C ASP A 19 23.80 -30.82 5.11
N PRO A 20 24.44 -29.65 5.19
CA PRO A 20 24.61 -28.77 4.04
C PRO A 20 25.43 -29.38 2.90
N ASP A 21 26.42 -30.22 3.22
CA ASP A 21 27.30 -30.83 2.23
C ASP A 21 26.56 -31.97 1.49
N GLU A 22 25.83 -32.82 2.22
CA GLU A 22 24.94 -33.81 1.61
C GLU A 22 23.83 -33.17 0.77
N PHE A 23 23.27 -32.05 1.24
CA PHE A 23 22.23 -31.31 0.51
C PHE A 23 22.78 -30.72 -0.80
N LYS A 24 23.99 -30.16 -0.74
CA LYS A 24 24.71 -29.68 -1.93
C LYS A 24 24.96 -30.82 -2.92
N ILE A 25 25.51 -31.95 -2.47
CA ILE A 25 25.80 -33.11 -3.32
C ILE A 25 24.51 -33.63 -3.99
N MET A 26 23.42 -33.74 -3.23
CA MET A 26 22.11 -34.16 -3.75
C MET A 26 21.64 -33.26 -4.90
N LEU A 27 21.85 -31.95 -4.77
CA LEU A 27 21.48 -30.98 -5.78
C LEU A 27 22.45 -30.98 -6.97
N GLU A 28 23.77 -31.12 -6.76
CA GLU A 28 24.77 -31.17 -7.85
C GLU A 28 24.56 -32.37 -8.76
N ILE A 29 24.17 -33.52 -8.17
CA ILE A 29 23.93 -34.77 -8.91
C ILE A 29 22.70 -34.65 -9.82
N GLU A 30 21.64 -34.00 -9.36
CA GLU A 30 20.39 -33.91 -10.12
C GLU A 30 20.36 -32.70 -11.08
N ASP A 31 20.90 -31.55 -10.68
CA ASP A 31 20.92 -30.34 -11.50
C ASP A 31 22.01 -29.33 -11.02
N ALA A 32 23.15 -29.34 -11.68
CA ALA A 32 24.26 -28.43 -11.36
C ALA A 32 23.91 -26.94 -11.60
N ASP A 33 23.07 -26.63 -12.60
CA ASP A 33 22.68 -25.25 -12.92
C ASP A 33 21.76 -24.67 -11.83
N LEU A 34 21.00 -25.53 -11.17
CA LEU A 34 20.16 -25.14 -10.03
C LEU A 34 20.98 -24.64 -8.84
N ILE A 35 22.15 -25.24 -8.57
CA ILE A 35 23.04 -24.76 -7.50
C ILE A 35 23.65 -23.42 -7.85
N VAL A 36 24.12 -23.26 -9.09
CA VAL A 36 24.65 -21.99 -9.56
C VAL A 36 23.58 -20.90 -9.39
N SER A 37 22.34 -21.20 -9.78
CA SER A 37 21.19 -20.30 -9.60
C SER A 37 20.89 -19.99 -8.14
N LEU A 38 20.95 -20.98 -7.24
CA LEU A 38 20.77 -20.79 -5.80
C LEU A 38 21.87 -19.93 -5.20
N CYS A 39 23.12 -20.13 -5.58
CA CYS A 39 24.25 -19.32 -5.15
C CYS A 39 24.10 -17.86 -5.58
N TYR A 40 23.68 -17.61 -6.83
CA TYR A 40 23.37 -16.26 -7.30
C TYR A 40 22.21 -15.63 -6.53
N PHE A 41 21.17 -16.40 -6.22
CA PHE A 41 20.06 -15.94 -5.40
C PHE A 41 20.50 -15.58 -3.97
N LEU A 42 21.28 -16.45 -3.31
CA LEU A 42 21.80 -16.20 -1.96
C LEU A 42 22.76 -15.01 -1.91
N ALA A 43 23.54 -14.80 -2.97
CA ALA A 43 24.39 -13.62 -3.11
C ALA A 43 23.56 -12.35 -3.35
N SER A 44 22.51 -12.43 -4.17
CA SER A 44 21.65 -11.28 -4.48
C SER A 44 20.83 -10.84 -3.27
N ILE A 45 20.35 -11.77 -2.45
CA ILE A 45 19.64 -11.41 -1.21
C ILE A 45 20.57 -10.73 -0.22
N ASN A 46 21.88 -10.99 -0.22
CA ASN A 46 22.83 -10.32 0.67
C ASN A 46 23.39 -9.01 0.10
N ASN A 47 22.78 -8.48 -0.95
CA ASN A 47 23.20 -7.26 -1.60
C ASN A 47 22.64 -6.00 -0.91
N LYS A 48 23.50 -5.01 -0.63
CA LYS A 48 23.09 -3.71 -0.07
C LYS A 48 22.06 -2.97 -0.91
N TYR A 49 22.07 -3.16 -2.24
CA TYR A 49 21.16 -2.47 -3.16
C TYR A 49 19.70 -2.91 -3.01
N ILE A 50 19.44 -4.06 -2.38
CA ILE A 50 18.08 -4.55 -2.16
C ILE A 50 17.55 -4.26 -0.74
N ASN A 51 18.33 -3.59 0.12
CA ASN A 51 17.93 -3.31 1.51
C ASN A 51 16.62 -2.51 1.61
N GLY A 52 16.35 -1.62 0.64
CA GLY A 52 15.05 -0.93 0.55
C GLY A 52 13.90 -1.89 0.34
N ILE A 53 14.01 -2.78 -0.65
CA ILE A 53 13.00 -3.81 -0.95
C ILE A 53 12.77 -4.72 0.27
N LYS A 54 13.83 -5.11 1.00
CA LYS A 54 13.69 -5.90 2.23
C LYS A 54 12.88 -5.19 3.30
N ALA A 55 13.06 -3.88 3.43
CA ALA A 55 12.29 -3.06 4.36
C ALA A 55 10.81 -2.98 3.96
N ASP A 56 10.54 -2.85 2.66
CA ASP A 56 9.17 -2.86 2.13
C ASP A 56 8.49 -4.22 2.38
N ILE A 57 9.21 -5.32 2.16
CA ILE A 57 8.74 -6.67 2.49
C ILE A 57 8.43 -6.78 3.99
N GLY A 58 9.31 -6.31 4.86
CA GLY A 58 9.09 -6.36 6.31
C GLY A 58 7.85 -5.58 6.74
N SER A 59 7.70 -4.36 6.19
CA SER A 59 6.53 -3.51 6.45
C SER A 59 5.24 -4.13 5.92
N TYR A 60 5.28 -4.78 4.76
CA TYR A 60 4.14 -5.49 4.18
C TYR A 60 3.73 -6.71 5.00
N LEU A 61 4.69 -7.51 5.47
CA LEU A 61 4.40 -8.68 6.30
C LEU A 61 3.69 -8.27 7.59
N GLU A 62 4.20 -7.24 8.24
CA GLU A 62 3.62 -6.72 9.47
C GLU A 62 2.21 -6.13 9.24
N SER A 63 2.01 -5.35 8.17
CA SER A 63 0.68 -4.83 7.82
C SER A 63 -0.33 -5.92 7.42
N SER A 64 0.17 -7.04 6.89
CA SER A 64 -0.62 -8.25 6.59
C SER A 64 -0.92 -9.10 7.82
N GLY A 65 -0.47 -8.71 9.01
CA GLY A 65 -0.71 -9.43 10.26
C GLY A 65 0.20 -10.64 10.47
N ALA A 66 1.37 -10.70 9.82
CA ALA A 66 2.35 -11.75 10.08
C ALA A 66 2.85 -11.71 11.52
N SER A 67 3.14 -12.87 12.10
CA SER A 67 3.67 -12.94 13.46
C SER A 67 5.08 -12.36 13.53
N VAL A 68 5.45 -11.81 14.69
CA VAL A 68 6.84 -11.34 14.96
C VAL A 68 7.86 -12.43 14.66
N SER A 69 7.57 -13.67 15.06
CA SER A 69 8.45 -14.81 14.79
C SER A 69 8.61 -15.09 13.30
N SER A 70 7.55 -14.94 12.50
CA SER A 70 7.59 -15.13 11.05
C SER A 70 8.45 -14.06 10.38
N ILE A 71 8.31 -12.79 10.81
CA ILE A 71 9.09 -11.67 10.29
C ILE A 71 10.57 -11.85 10.62
N ASP A 72 10.89 -12.18 11.88
CA ASP A 72 12.28 -12.38 12.30
C ASP A 72 12.91 -13.62 11.65
N ILE A 73 12.15 -14.70 11.40
CA ILE A 73 12.64 -15.84 10.60
C ILE A 73 13.01 -15.39 9.18
N LEU A 74 12.14 -14.64 8.51
CA LEU A 74 12.39 -14.13 7.16
C LEU A 74 13.56 -13.15 7.10
N ALA A 75 13.75 -12.37 8.17
CA ALA A 75 14.91 -11.50 8.33
C ALA A 75 16.20 -12.31 8.51
N ASN A 76 16.18 -13.36 9.34
CA ASN A 76 17.33 -14.22 9.62
C ASN A 76 17.81 -14.98 8.38
N ILE A 77 16.91 -15.36 7.47
CA ILE A 77 17.28 -15.96 6.18
C ILE A 77 17.65 -14.92 5.10
N GLY A 78 17.57 -13.63 5.42
CA GLY A 78 18.00 -12.52 4.55
C GLY A 78 16.95 -12.01 3.56
N LEU A 79 15.70 -12.49 3.60
CA LEU A 79 14.63 -12.06 2.68
C LEU A 79 13.92 -10.77 3.11
N SER A 80 13.98 -10.43 4.40
CA SER A 80 13.30 -9.25 4.96
C SER A 80 14.18 -8.53 5.99
N VAL A 81 13.61 -7.56 6.69
CA VAL A 81 14.22 -6.90 7.86
C VAL A 81 13.54 -7.39 9.14
N SER A 82 14.26 -7.32 10.26
CA SER A 82 13.71 -7.73 11.57
C SER A 82 12.49 -6.90 11.96
N GLN A 83 11.62 -7.45 12.82
CA GLN A 83 10.49 -6.71 13.38
C GLN A 83 10.93 -5.40 14.03
N ARG A 84 12.09 -5.41 14.69
CA ARG A 84 12.68 -4.22 15.31
C ARG A 84 12.96 -3.11 14.29
N THR A 85 13.45 -3.47 13.11
CA THR A 85 13.71 -2.51 12.03
C THR A 85 12.40 -1.92 11.50
N VAL A 86 11.38 -2.75 11.29
CA VAL A 86 10.04 -2.32 10.87
C VAL A 86 9.44 -1.34 11.88
N ASN A 87 9.47 -1.69 13.17
CA ASN A 87 8.99 -0.82 14.24
C ASN A 87 9.70 0.53 14.26
N ARG A 88 11.03 0.55 14.08
CA ARG A 88 11.79 1.80 14.00
C ARG A 88 11.36 2.65 12.80
N GLN A 89 11.13 2.04 11.64
CA GLN A 89 10.63 2.76 10.46
C GLN A 89 9.24 3.34 10.71
N LYS A 90 8.34 2.58 11.34
CA LYS A 90 7.03 3.10 11.77
C LYS A 90 7.15 4.29 12.69
N THR A 91 8.05 4.25 13.68
CA THR A 91 8.29 5.37 14.58
C THR A 91 8.76 6.60 13.80
N ILE A 92 9.74 6.46 12.90
CA ILE A 92 10.23 7.57 12.06
C ILE A 92 9.10 8.14 11.18
N ILE A 93 8.26 7.28 10.58
CA ILE A 93 7.12 7.70 9.78
C ILE A 93 6.11 8.47 10.63
N ALA A 94 5.84 8.02 11.86
CA ALA A 94 4.93 8.67 12.78
C ALA A 94 5.46 10.04 13.25
N GLU A 95 6.76 10.11 13.59
CA GLU A 95 7.43 11.36 13.99
C GLU A 95 7.42 12.41 12.87
N ASN A 96 7.68 11.99 11.62
CA ASN A 96 7.70 12.88 10.46
C ASN A 96 6.32 13.08 9.82
N HIS A 97 5.26 12.47 10.36
CA HIS A 97 3.95 12.41 9.72
C HIS A 97 3.38 13.81 9.46
N GLN A 98 3.39 14.66 10.49
CA GLN A 98 2.83 16.01 10.42
C GLN A 98 3.57 16.87 9.38
N GLU A 99 4.90 16.84 9.36
CA GLU A 99 5.70 17.59 8.40
C GLU A 99 5.49 17.10 6.97
N THR A 100 5.41 15.79 6.78
CA THR A 100 5.20 15.16 5.47
C THR A 100 3.82 15.52 4.91
N VAL A 101 2.78 15.42 5.73
CA VAL A 101 1.41 15.79 5.34
C VAL A 101 1.30 17.28 5.06
N ASN A 102 1.89 18.14 5.91
CA ASN A 102 1.88 19.59 5.68
C ASN A 102 2.60 19.96 4.38
N SER A 103 3.76 19.37 4.12
CA SER A 103 4.53 19.58 2.89
C SER A 103 3.72 19.19 1.65
N TYR A 104 3.06 18.03 1.70
CA TYR A 104 2.17 17.59 0.62
C TYR A 104 1.00 18.57 0.43
N CYS A 105 0.38 19.04 1.51
CA CYS A 105 -0.74 19.97 1.45
C CYS A 105 -0.35 21.32 0.82
N LEU A 106 0.83 21.84 1.16
CA LEU A 106 1.34 23.08 0.58
C LEU A 106 1.66 22.94 -0.90
N GLN A 107 2.27 21.83 -1.30
CA GLN A 107 2.61 21.56 -2.70
C GLN A 107 1.38 21.38 -3.59
N ASN A 108 0.28 20.90 -3.03
CA ASN A 108 -0.92 20.53 -3.78
C ASN A 108 -2.14 21.41 -3.46
N ILE A 109 -1.97 22.57 -2.83
CA ILE A 109 -3.07 23.42 -2.31
C ILE A 109 -4.18 23.71 -3.33
N GLU A 110 -3.84 23.78 -4.61
CA GLU A 110 -4.76 24.05 -5.72
C GLU A 110 -5.50 22.82 -6.25
N ASN A 111 -5.06 21.60 -5.91
CA ASN A 111 -5.55 20.35 -6.50
C ASN A 111 -5.88 19.26 -5.45
N ILE A 112 -5.79 19.57 -4.15
CA ILE A 112 -6.06 18.61 -3.07
C ILE A 112 -7.53 18.23 -3.03
N PHE A 113 -7.78 16.92 -2.85
CA PHE A 113 -9.09 16.39 -2.53
C PHE A 113 -9.07 15.82 -1.13
N ILE A 114 -10.03 16.27 -0.32
CA ILE A 114 -10.25 15.80 1.04
C ILE A 114 -11.63 15.18 1.08
N LEU A 115 -11.70 13.90 1.47
CA LEU A 115 -12.94 13.20 1.68
C LEU A 115 -13.20 13.10 3.18
N ASN A 116 -14.32 13.66 3.64
CA ASN A 116 -14.77 13.48 5.02
C ASN A 116 -15.89 12.44 5.02
N ILE A 117 -15.63 11.30 5.65
CA ILE A 117 -16.58 10.22 5.83
C ILE A 117 -17.12 10.30 7.25
N ASP A 118 -18.43 10.51 7.36
CA ASP A 118 -19.14 10.39 8.62
C ASP A 118 -19.40 8.92 8.96
N ASP A 119 -19.48 8.63 10.26
CA ASP A 119 -19.82 7.32 10.80
C ASP A 119 -18.95 6.16 10.28
N TYR A 120 -17.63 6.39 10.14
CA TYR A 120 -16.66 5.48 9.52
C TYR A 120 -16.72 4.05 10.09
N HIS A 121 -16.94 3.90 11.40
CA HIS A 121 -17.01 2.58 12.03
C HIS A 121 -18.26 1.77 11.66
N ASN A 122 -19.32 2.42 11.18
CA ASN A 122 -20.58 1.78 10.82
C ASN A 122 -20.84 1.75 9.31
N ILE A 123 -19.82 2.00 8.47
CA ILE A 123 -19.95 1.97 6.99
C ILE A 123 -20.45 0.63 6.45
N HIS A 124 -20.32 -0.45 7.22
CA HIS A 124 -20.79 -1.78 6.86
C HIS A 124 -22.30 -1.98 7.13
N GLN A 125 -22.95 -1.05 7.82
CA GLN A 125 -24.36 -1.08 8.16
C GLN A 125 -25.12 -0.03 7.34
N ARG A 126 -26.33 -0.37 6.87
CA ARG A 126 -27.22 0.62 6.27
C ARG A 126 -27.77 1.51 7.38
N ASN A 127 -27.14 2.65 7.60
CA ASN A 127 -27.64 3.67 8.51
C ASN A 127 -28.45 4.71 7.72
N GLN A 128 -29.73 4.84 8.09
CA GLN A 128 -30.55 5.97 7.64
C GLN A 128 -30.27 7.15 8.59
N PRO A 129 -29.93 8.34 8.07
CA PRO A 129 -29.79 9.54 8.91
C PRO A 129 -31.09 9.78 9.67
N THR A 130 -31.02 9.89 11.00
CA THR A 130 -32.18 10.21 11.84
C THR A 130 -31.93 11.53 12.55
N LEU A 131 -32.96 12.38 12.65
CA LEU A 131 -32.90 13.69 13.30
C LEU A 131 -32.56 13.65 14.82
N LEU A 132 -32.48 12.45 15.40
CA LEU A 132 -32.36 12.24 16.84
C LEU A 132 -30.92 12.04 17.33
N LYS A 133 -29.96 11.82 16.43
CA LYS A 133 -28.56 11.64 16.78
C LYS A 133 -27.69 12.51 15.88
N THR A 134 -27.08 13.53 16.48
CA THR A 134 -25.93 14.20 15.89
C THR A 134 -24.75 13.22 15.93
N HIS A 135 -24.12 13.01 14.79
CA HIS A 135 -22.99 12.11 14.66
C HIS A 135 -21.81 12.59 15.52
N ASN A 136 -21.15 11.66 16.21
CA ASN A 136 -20.00 11.99 17.06
C ASN A 136 -18.78 12.25 16.18
N ILE A 137 -18.04 13.33 16.44
CA ILE A 137 -16.81 13.67 15.71
C ILE A 137 -15.78 12.54 15.76
N ASP A 138 -15.81 11.73 16.82
CA ASP A 138 -14.93 10.57 16.99
C ASP A 138 -15.16 9.47 15.93
N HIS A 139 -16.27 9.52 15.20
CA HIS A 139 -16.60 8.58 14.12
C HIS A 139 -16.31 9.14 12.72
N PHE A 140 -15.82 10.37 12.61
CA PHE A 140 -15.42 10.94 11.33
C PHE A 140 -14.02 10.48 10.94
N VAL A 141 -13.85 10.16 9.66
CA VAL A 141 -12.54 9.91 9.06
C VAL A 141 -12.32 10.87 7.90
N THR A 142 -11.16 11.53 7.92
CA THR A 142 -10.68 12.39 6.84
C THR A 142 -9.67 11.62 6.00
N ILE A 143 -9.96 11.46 4.71
CA ILE A 143 -9.07 10.82 3.74
C ILE A 143 -8.51 11.90 2.82
N LEU A 144 -7.18 12.00 2.79
CA LEU A 144 -6.46 12.80 1.81
C LEU A 144 -6.25 11.97 0.55
N LEU A 145 -6.87 12.38 -0.56
CA LEU A 145 -6.74 11.68 -1.83
C LEU A 145 -5.54 12.21 -2.60
N ASN A 146 -4.70 11.30 -3.10
CA ASN A 146 -3.63 11.65 -4.01
C ASN A 146 -4.20 11.86 -5.42
N SER A 147 -4.57 13.09 -5.72
CA SER A 147 -5.19 13.47 -7.00
C SER A 147 -4.16 13.82 -8.06
N ASN A 148 -4.54 13.63 -9.32
CA ASN A 148 -3.75 14.04 -10.46
C ASN A 148 -3.67 15.58 -10.52
N SER A 149 -2.46 16.13 -10.69
CA SER A 149 -2.22 17.57 -10.78
C SER A 149 -2.94 18.26 -11.96
N SER A 150 -3.44 17.50 -12.93
CA SER A 150 -4.23 17.99 -14.06
C SER A 150 -5.73 18.16 -13.77
N ILE A 151 -6.20 17.74 -12.59
CA ILE A 151 -7.58 17.95 -12.15
C ILE A 151 -7.62 19.27 -11.37
N PRO A 152 -8.23 20.33 -11.93
CA PRO A 152 -8.29 21.63 -11.26
C PRO A 152 -9.20 21.55 -10.03
N LYS A 153 -9.00 22.41 -9.02
CA LYS A 153 -9.98 22.60 -7.95
C LYS A 153 -11.36 22.95 -8.48
N ILE A 154 -12.39 22.59 -7.69
CA ILE A 154 -13.74 23.13 -7.90
C ILE A 154 -13.67 24.66 -7.68
N PRO A 155 -13.99 25.47 -8.70
CA PRO A 155 -13.88 26.91 -8.61
C PRO A 155 -15.09 27.45 -7.85
N PHE A 156 -14.86 28.47 -7.03
CA PHE A 156 -15.95 29.15 -6.33
C PHE A 156 -16.92 29.85 -7.32
N TYR A 157 -16.39 30.30 -8.47
CA TYR A 157 -17.14 30.97 -9.53
C TYR A 157 -16.99 30.21 -10.86
N LEU A 158 -18.09 30.04 -11.58
CA LEU A 158 -18.09 29.61 -12.98
C LEU A 158 -17.55 30.73 -13.90
N SER A 159 -17.27 30.41 -15.17
CA SER A 159 -16.79 31.36 -16.20
C SER A 159 -17.62 32.63 -16.36
N ASN A 160 -18.88 32.59 -15.88
CA ASN A 160 -19.84 33.68 -15.98
C ASN A 160 -19.98 34.46 -14.65
N ASN A 161 -19.03 34.36 -13.73
CA ASN A 161 -19.07 34.93 -12.36
C ASN A 161 -20.24 34.46 -11.48
N ILE A 162 -20.89 33.36 -11.86
CA ILE A 162 -21.94 32.75 -11.04
C ILE A 162 -21.27 31.90 -9.97
N SER A 163 -21.55 32.21 -8.70
CA SER A 163 -21.09 31.38 -7.57
C SER A 163 -21.76 30.01 -7.64
N ILE A 164 -20.96 28.94 -7.55
CA ILE A 164 -21.51 27.59 -7.38
C ILE A 164 -22.13 27.40 -5.98
N HIS A 165 -21.69 28.22 -5.01
CA HIS A 165 -22.25 28.30 -3.68
C HIS A 165 -23.35 29.37 -3.69
N ASN A 166 -24.59 28.96 -3.94
CA ASN A 166 -25.72 29.87 -3.87
C ASN A 166 -26.03 30.19 -2.39
N PRO A 167 -26.37 31.45 -2.05
CA PRO A 167 -26.71 31.85 -0.67
C PRO A 167 -27.90 31.08 -0.05
N LYS A 168 -28.74 30.40 -0.84
CA LYS A 168 -29.83 29.54 -0.33
C LYS A 168 -29.43 28.09 -0.07
N SER A 169 -28.38 27.58 -0.75
CA SER A 169 -27.73 26.27 -0.60
C SER A 169 -26.82 26.05 -1.82
N ILE A 170 -26.08 24.95 -1.84
CA ILE A 170 -25.36 24.46 -3.02
C ILE A 170 -26.34 24.15 -4.17
N ASP A 171 -26.10 24.67 -5.38
CA ASP A 171 -26.86 24.32 -6.58
C ASP A 171 -26.41 22.93 -7.10
N PHE A 172 -27.18 21.91 -6.77
CA PHE A 172 -26.81 20.52 -7.07
C PHE A 172 -26.76 20.23 -8.57
N GLU A 173 -27.56 20.90 -9.40
CA GLU A 173 -27.63 20.63 -10.84
C GLU A 173 -26.40 21.21 -11.55
N LEU A 174 -25.99 22.43 -11.16
CA LEU A 174 -24.73 23.03 -11.58
C LEU A 174 -23.52 22.20 -11.10
N ILE A 175 -23.57 21.70 -9.87
CA ILE A 175 -22.52 20.82 -9.34
C ILE A 175 -22.45 19.51 -10.14
N ILE A 176 -23.57 18.82 -10.39
CA ILE A 176 -23.56 17.54 -11.11
C ILE A 176 -22.99 17.74 -12.51
N ASN A 177 -23.40 18.78 -13.23
CA ASN A 177 -22.88 19.07 -14.56
C ASN A 177 -21.38 19.39 -14.52
N TYR A 178 -20.93 20.17 -13.55
CA TYR A 178 -19.53 20.54 -13.43
C TYR A 178 -18.65 19.35 -12.98
N ILE A 179 -19.11 18.57 -11.99
CA ILE A 179 -18.42 17.39 -11.46
C ILE A 179 -18.35 16.29 -12.51
N ASN A 180 -19.44 15.98 -13.22
CA ASN A 180 -19.43 14.93 -14.23
C ASN A 180 -18.42 15.21 -15.33
N VAL A 181 -18.45 16.42 -15.90
CA VAL A 181 -17.61 16.79 -17.05
C VAL A 181 -16.14 16.99 -16.64
N ASN A 182 -15.87 17.63 -15.50
CA ASN A 182 -14.51 18.04 -15.16
C ASN A 182 -13.79 17.11 -14.17
N PHE A 183 -14.52 16.29 -13.41
CA PHE A 183 -13.98 15.47 -12.31
C PHE A 183 -14.24 13.99 -12.52
N ILE A 184 -15.49 13.53 -12.66
CA ILE A 184 -15.82 12.10 -12.72
C ILE A 184 -15.17 11.44 -13.95
N ASP A 185 -15.24 12.08 -15.12
CA ASP A 185 -14.57 11.59 -16.32
C ASP A 185 -13.04 11.51 -16.18
N LYS A 186 -12.44 12.36 -15.33
CA LYS A 186 -10.98 12.35 -15.08
C LYS A 186 -10.60 11.37 -13.97
N LEU A 187 -11.36 11.32 -12.88
CA LEU A 187 -11.18 10.43 -11.74
C LEU A 187 -11.48 8.97 -12.10
N GLY A 188 -12.39 8.74 -13.05
CA GLY A 188 -12.74 7.42 -13.56
C GLY A 188 -11.66 6.79 -14.44
N LYS A 189 -10.67 7.56 -14.89
CA LYS A 189 -9.52 7.02 -15.63
C LYS A 189 -8.58 6.32 -14.66
N SER A 190 -8.21 5.09 -14.95
CA SER A 190 -7.23 4.36 -14.13
C SER A 190 -5.87 5.03 -14.20
N TYR A 191 -5.00 4.76 -13.21
CA TYR A 191 -3.63 5.30 -13.19
C TYR A 191 -2.88 5.04 -14.51
N TYR A 192 -3.05 3.85 -15.11
CA TYR A 192 -2.42 3.50 -16.40
C TYR A 192 -2.95 4.31 -17.59
N GLN A 193 -4.21 4.74 -17.54
CA GLN A 193 -4.83 5.57 -18.58
C GLN A 193 -4.49 7.05 -18.44
N GLN A 194 -3.94 7.47 -17.29
CA GLN A 194 -3.56 8.86 -17.03
C GLN A 194 -2.12 9.20 -17.45
N ALA A 195 -1.28 8.19 -17.73
CA ALA A 195 0.14 8.35 -18.01
C ALA A 195 0.52 8.30 -19.51
N GLY A 196 -0.46 8.27 -20.41
CA GLY A 196 -0.28 8.34 -21.88
C GLY A 196 -0.94 9.58 -22.46
#